data_AF-A0A7X0X5V3-F1
#
_entry.id   AF-A0A7X0X5V3-F1
#
_cell.length_a   1.000
_cell.length_b   1.000
_cell.length_c   1.000
_cell.angle_alpha   90.00
_cell.angle_beta   90.00
_cell.angle_gamma   90.00
#
_symmetry.space_group_name_H-M   'P 1'
#
loop_
_entity.id
_entity.type
_entity.pdbx_description
1 polymer ?
#
loop_
_entity_poly.entity_id
_entity_poly.type
_entity_poly.pdbx_seq_one_letter_code
_entity_poly.pdbx_strand_id
1 'polypeptide(L)'
;MNIFKIGDTDFGIGEVVFNIDKENHIFDLKIKGNKEFYKQIKSDESSEWNWTLYAPEVYFRNISCQHFDTIEITIDDALLDEYDIALYLMEYNDFFGTLIISDNCTEIKGETEILGEIYDLEILVERTI
;
A
#
# COMPACT_ATOMS: atom_id res chain seq x y z
N MET A 1 -2.88 -12.89 9.50
CA MET A 1 -2.96 -11.57 10.15
C MET A 1 -2.82 -10.51 9.07
N ASN A 2 -3.62 -9.44 9.14
CA ASN A 2 -3.64 -8.37 8.13
C ASN A 2 -3.19 -7.07 8.78
N ILE A 3 -2.22 -6.38 8.19
CA ILE A 3 -1.57 -5.18 8.73
C ILE A 3 -1.49 -4.12 7.64
N PHE A 4 -1.79 -2.87 7.98
CA PHE A 4 -1.40 -1.70 7.20
C PHE A 4 -0.81 -0.68 8.16
N LYS A 5 0.50 -0.73 8.32
CA LYS A 5 1.24 0.09 9.29
C LYS A 5 2.05 1.17 8.59
N ILE A 6 1.97 2.39 9.10
CA ILE A 6 2.84 3.51 8.76
C ILE A 6 3.48 3.99 10.07
N GLY A 7 4.81 3.91 10.16
CA GLY A 7 5.54 4.11 11.41
C GLY A 7 5.06 3.16 12.50
N ASP A 8 4.50 3.71 13.57
CA ASP A 8 3.98 2.95 14.71
C ASP A 8 2.46 2.71 14.68
N THR A 9 1.76 3.27 13.70
CA THR A 9 0.30 3.22 13.64
C THR A 9 -0.19 2.18 12.64
N ASP A 10 -0.98 1.21 13.11
CA ASP A 10 -1.69 0.23 12.28
C ASP A 10 -3.11 0.71 11.95
N PHE A 11 -3.35 0.99 10.68
CA PHE A 11 -4.64 1.40 10.14
C PHE A 11 -5.56 0.21 9.81
N GLY A 12 -5.05 -1.02 9.94
CA GLY A 12 -5.72 -2.25 9.56
C GLY A 12 -6.02 -2.33 8.06
N ILE A 13 -6.44 -3.50 7.58
CA ILE A 13 -6.84 -3.70 6.18
C ILE A 13 -8.36 -3.59 6.05
N GLY A 14 -8.81 -2.75 5.11
CA GLY A 14 -10.22 -2.53 4.80
C GLY A 14 -10.65 -3.13 3.46
N GLU A 15 -10.04 -2.65 2.37
CA GLU A 15 -10.37 -3.07 1.01
C GLU A 15 -9.09 -3.48 0.27
N VAL A 16 -9.15 -4.63 -0.41
CA VAL A 16 -8.07 -5.11 -1.28
C VAL A 16 -8.67 -5.41 -2.63
N VAL A 17 -8.15 -4.77 -3.68
CA VAL A 17 -8.54 -5.01 -5.07
C VAL A 17 -7.28 -5.39 -5.82
N PHE A 18 -7.31 -6.54 -6.48
CA PHE A 18 -6.22 -7.02 -7.31
C PHE A 18 -6.80 -7.52 -8.62
N ASN A 19 -6.44 -6.87 -9.73
CA ASN A 19 -6.93 -7.18 -11.06
C ASN A 19 -5.74 -7.55 -11.94
N ILE A 20 -5.89 -8.60 -12.74
CA ILE A 20 -4.88 -9.06 -13.69
C ILE A 20 -5.46 -9.04 -15.09
N ASP A 21 -4.74 -8.41 -16.01
CA ASP A 21 -4.96 -8.56 -17.45
C ASP A 21 -3.83 -9.42 -18.04
N LYS A 22 -4.16 -10.69 -18.30
CA LYS A 22 -3.20 -11.67 -18.83
C LYS A 22 -2.88 -11.46 -20.30
N GLU A 23 -3.75 -10.82 -21.06
CA GLU A 23 -3.52 -10.59 -22.49
C GLU A 23 -2.49 -9.48 -22.68
N ASN A 24 -2.59 -8.42 -21.88
CA ASN A 24 -1.67 -7.28 -21.92
C ASN A 24 -0.49 -7.43 -20.95
N HIS A 25 -0.42 -8.51 -20.17
CA HIS A 25 0.63 -8.75 -19.19
C HIS A 25 0.77 -7.61 -18.17
N ILE A 26 -0.36 -7.14 -17.64
CA ILE A 26 -0.40 -6.07 -16.63
C ILE A 26 -1.28 -6.44 -15.43
N PHE A 27 -1.06 -5.75 -14.31
CA PHE A 27 -1.96 -5.83 -13.15
C PHE A 27 -2.20 -4.46 -12.50
N ASP A 28 -3.30 -4.37 -11.76
CA ASP A 28 -3.59 -3.30 -10.81
C ASP A 28 -3.69 -3.89 -9.40
N LEU A 29 -3.10 -3.22 -8.42
CA LEU A 29 -3.25 -3.53 -7.01
C LEU A 29 -3.70 -2.27 -6.27
N LYS A 30 -4.65 -2.42 -5.35
CA LYS A 30 -5.09 -1.36 -4.46
C LYS A 30 -5.38 -1.94 -3.09
N ILE A 31 -4.76 -1.39 -2.05
CA ILE A 31 -4.94 -1.79 -0.66
C ILE A 31 -5.30 -0.53 0.13
N LYS A 32 -6.46 -0.55 0.80
CA LYS A 32 -6.93 0.55 1.64
C LYS A 32 -6.96 0.17 3.10
N GLY A 33 -6.61 1.14 3.95
CA GLY A 33 -6.77 1.10 5.38
C GLY A 33 -8.22 0.85 5.81
N ASN A 34 -8.41 0.24 6.98
CA ASN A 34 -9.74 -0.02 7.50
C ASN A 34 -10.43 1.29 7.93
N LYS A 35 -11.62 1.56 7.36
CA LYS A 35 -12.36 2.81 7.62
C LYS A 35 -12.78 2.99 9.08
N GLU A 36 -13.05 1.92 9.80
CA GLU A 36 -13.46 2.01 11.21
C GLU A 36 -12.27 2.26 12.13
N PHE A 37 -11.13 1.61 11.87
CA PHE A 37 -9.88 1.86 12.59
C PHE A 37 -9.41 3.29 12.33
N TYR A 38 -9.42 3.71 11.06
CA TYR A 38 -9.10 5.09 10.69
C TYR A 38 -9.97 6.12 11.41
N LYS A 39 -11.28 5.90 11.53
CA LYS A 39 -12.17 6.82 12.28
C LYS A 39 -11.77 6.94 13.75
N GLN A 40 -11.32 5.85 14.37
CA GLN A 40 -10.85 5.85 15.76
C GLN A 40 -9.55 6.65 15.89
N ILE A 41 -8.56 6.35 15.03
CA ILE A 41 -7.28 7.07 14.96
C ILE A 41 -7.48 8.57 14.74
N LYS A 42 -8.38 8.94 13.82
CA LYS A 42 -8.66 10.34 13.48
C LYS A 42 -9.39 11.10 14.58
N SER A 43 -10.25 10.42 15.34
CA SER A 43 -11.02 11.05 16.41
C SER A 43 -10.18 11.29 17.68
N ASP A 44 -8.97 10.73 17.73
CA ASP A 44 -8.01 11.00 18.78
C ASP A 44 -7.19 12.25 18.41
N GLU A 45 -7.44 13.35 19.11
CA GLU A 45 -6.72 14.62 18.93
C GLU A 45 -5.22 14.51 19.22
N SER A 46 -4.78 13.47 19.95
CA SER A 46 -3.36 13.21 20.22
C SER A 46 -2.68 12.35 19.15
N SER A 47 -3.44 11.81 18.21
CA SER A 47 -2.91 11.02 17.10
C SER A 47 -2.08 11.87 16.14
N GLU A 48 -0.91 11.35 15.76
CA GLU A 48 -0.05 11.94 14.73
C GLU A 48 -0.76 12.04 13.35
N TRP A 49 -1.86 11.31 13.16
CA TRP A 49 -2.61 11.22 11.90
C TRP A 49 -3.92 12.02 11.90
N ASN A 50 -4.22 12.80 12.95
CA ASN A 50 -5.49 13.54 13.08
C ASN A 50 -5.76 14.52 11.91
N TRP A 51 -4.71 14.96 11.22
CA TRP A 51 -4.74 15.90 10.09
C TRP A 51 -5.17 15.25 8.76
N THR A 52 -5.02 13.93 8.63
CA THR A 52 -5.31 13.19 7.39
C THR A 52 -6.79 13.29 7.02
N LEU A 53 -7.12 13.22 5.71
CA LEU A 53 -8.50 13.31 5.25
C LEU A 53 -9.12 11.94 4.97
N TYR A 54 -8.31 10.97 4.54
CA TYR A 54 -8.74 9.63 4.17
C TYR A 54 -7.93 8.56 4.90
N ALA A 55 -8.50 7.37 5.04
CA ALA A 55 -7.72 6.19 5.41
C ALA A 55 -6.63 5.96 4.35
N PRO A 56 -5.44 5.45 4.74
CA PRO A 56 -4.33 5.29 3.82
C PRO A 56 -4.69 4.34 2.68
N GLU A 57 -4.17 4.60 1.49
CA GLU A 57 -4.35 3.76 0.31
C GLU A 57 -3.05 3.63 -0.45
N VAL A 58 -2.56 2.41 -0.61
CA VAL A 58 -1.51 2.12 -1.60
C VAL A 58 -2.17 1.63 -2.86
N TYR A 59 -1.70 2.12 -4.00
CA TYR A 59 -2.10 1.60 -5.30
C TYR A 59 -0.92 1.44 -6.25
N PHE A 60 -1.09 0.51 -7.18
CA PHE A 60 -0.23 0.22 -8.31
C PHE A 60 -1.14 0.11 -9.54
N ARG A 61 -0.86 0.86 -10.61
CA ARG A 61 -1.71 0.86 -11.81
C ARG A 61 -0.97 0.45 -13.06
N ASN A 62 -1.58 -0.45 -13.84
CA ASN A 62 -1.08 -0.96 -15.12
C ASN A 62 0.38 -1.47 -15.05
N ILE A 63 0.76 -2.12 -13.95
CA ILE A 63 2.12 -2.61 -13.77
C ILE A 63 2.39 -3.77 -14.70
N SER A 64 3.44 -3.67 -15.53
CA SER A 64 3.82 -4.78 -16.41
C SER A 64 4.39 -5.95 -15.62
N CYS A 65 3.91 -7.15 -15.92
CA CYS A 65 4.36 -8.37 -15.25
C CYS A 65 4.33 -9.57 -16.21
N GLN A 66 5.48 -10.23 -16.37
CA GLN A 66 5.59 -11.38 -17.28
C GLN A 66 5.00 -12.66 -16.69
N HIS A 67 5.02 -12.82 -15.36
CA HIS A 67 4.59 -14.02 -14.65
C HIS A 67 3.72 -13.66 -13.44
N PHE A 68 2.55 -14.32 -13.32
CA PHE A 68 1.57 -14.01 -12.27
C PHE A 68 1.56 -15.03 -11.11
N ASP A 69 2.40 -16.06 -11.15
CA ASP A 69 2.45 -17.08 -10.08
C ASP A 69 3.09 -16.53 -8.80
N THR A 70 4.11 -15.68 -8.96
CA THR A 70 4.69 -14.89 -7.88
C THR A 70 5.22 -13.61 -8.49
N ILE A 71 4.80 -12.48 -7.94
CA ILE A 71 5.20 -11.15 -8.39
C ILE A 71 6.11 -10.58 -7.30
N GLU A 72 7.34 -10.23 -7.68
CA GLU A 72 8.30 -9.55 -6.82
C GLU A 72 8.80 -8.31 -7.54
N ILE A 73 8.60 -7.15 -6.93
CA ILE A 73 8.91 -5.84 -7.52
C ILE A 73 9.70 -5.02 -6.49
N THR A 74 10.82 -4.46 -6.94
CA THR A 74 11.52 -3.39 -6.22
C THR A 74 10.92 -2.06 -6.64
N ILE A 75 10.53 -1.25 -5.67
CA ILE A 75 9.92 0.05 -5.84
C ILE A 75 11.03 1.07 -5.62
N ASP A 76 11.58 1.57 -6.73
CA ASP A 76 12.64 2.57 -6.79
C ASP A 76 12.21 3.75 -7.68
N ASP A 77 13.04 4.79 -7.76
CA ASP A 77 12.74 5.99 -8.56
C ASP A 77 12.40 5.65 -10.02
N ALA A 78 13.08 4.66 -10.60
CA ALA A 78 12.85 4.27 -11.99
C ALA A 78 11.46 3.67 -12.20
N LEU A 79 10.99 2.84 -11.25
CA LEU A 79 9.65 2.28 -11.30
C LEU A 79 8.57 3.35 -11.07
N LEU A 80 8.80 4.26 -10.12
CA LEU A 80 7.87 5.36 -9.81
C LEU A 80 7.76 6.36 -10.97
N ASP A 81 8.84 6.59 -11.73
CA ASP A 81 8.82 7.41 -12.95
C ASP A 81 8.07 6.73 -14.11
N GLU A 82 8.04 5.40 -14.15
CA GLU A 82 7.41 4.62 -15.23
C GLU A 82 5.91 4.36 -14.98
N TYR A 83 5.52 4.15 -13.72
CA TYR A 83 4.18 3.70 -13.35
C TYR A 83 3.49 4.60 -12.32
N ASP A 84 2.16 4.65 -12.37
CA ASP A 84 1.34 5.35 -11.36
C ASP A 84 1.24 4.46 -10.11
N ILE A 85 2.15 4.69 -9.17
CA ILE A 85 2.29 4.01 -7.87
C ILE A 85 2.36 5.09 -6.79
N ALA A 86 1.52 5.01 -5.77
CA ALA A 86 1.61 5.95 -4.65
C ALA A 86 0.94 5.44 -3.38
N LEU A 87 1.29 6.07 -2.26
CA LEU A 87 0.56 6.07 -1.00
C LEU A 87 -0.28 7.35 -0.88
N TYR A 88 -1.60 7.21 -0.74
CA TYR A 88 -2.54 8.32 -0.63
C TYR A 88 -3.20 8.39 0.75
N LEU A 89 -3.10 9.57 1.39
CA LEU A 89 -3.60 9.85 2.76
C LEU A 89 -4.41 11.17 2.81
N MET A 90 -4.10 12.06 1.86
CA MET A 90 -4.61 13.41 1.64
C MET A 90 -3.88 13.96 0.40
N GLU A 91 -2.58 13.70 0.37
CA GLU A 91 -1.65 13.91 -0.74
C GLU A 91 -1.12 12.56 -1.21
N TYR A 92 -0.57 12.55 -2.43
CA TYR A 92 0.15 11.40 -2.98
C TYR A 92 1.58 11.46 -2.48
N ASN A 93 2.04 10.37 -1.87
CA ASN A 93 3.39 10.22 -1.37
C ASN A 93 4.03 9.04 -2.08
N ASP A 94 5.28 9.25 -2.50
CA ASP A 94 6.11 8.18 -2.99
C ASP A 94 6.50 7.26 -1.83
N PHE A 95 6.80 6.01 -2.14
CA PHE A 95 7.35 5.08 -1.19
C PHE A 95 8.31 4.12 -1.91
N PHE A 96 9.35 3.72 -1.19
CA PHE A 96 10.43 2.89 -1.69
C PHE A 96 10.45 1.57 -0.94
N GLY A 97 10.76 0.47 -1.62
CA GLY A 97 10.81 -0.83 -0.96
C GLY A 97 10.52 -2.00 -1.88
N THR A 98 9.81 -3.00 -1.38
CA THR A 98 9.50 -4.23 -2.11
C THR A 98 8.03 -4.59 -2.02
N LEU A 99 7.45 -4.98 -3.14
CA LEU A 99 6.15 -5.64 -3.24
C LEU A 99 6.35 -7.11 -3.56
N ILE A 100 5.77 -7.99 -2.74
CA ILE A 100 5.71 -9.44 -2.99
C ILE A 100 4.25 -9.86 -3.02
N ILE A 101 3.81 -10.51 -4.10
CA ILE A 101 2.50 -11.14 -4.23
C ILE A 101 2.69 -12.62 -4.52
N SER A 102 2.16 -13.46 -3.64
CA SER A 102 2.13 -14.91 -3.76
C SER A 102 0.71 -15.44 -3.56
N ASP A 103 0.53 -16.75 -3.73
CA ASP A 103 -0.76 -17.43 -3.50
C ASP A 103 -1.35 -17.18 -2.11
N ASN A 104 -0.49 -17.01 -1.09
CA ASN A 104 -0.92 -16.95 0.30
C ASN A 104 -0.89 -15.54 0.90
N CYS A 105 -0.10 -14.63 0.33
CA CYS A 105 0.04 -13.28 0.87
C CYS A 105 0.35 -12.21 -0.17
N THR A 106 0.01 -10.97 0.16
CA THR A 106 0.59 -9.77 -0.45
C THR A 106 1.32 -9.01 0.64
N GLU A 107 2.58 -8.70 0.42
CA GLU A 107 3.47 -8.02 1.35
C GLU A 107 4.07 -6.78 0.67
N ILE A 108 4.05 -5.65 1.36
CA ILE A 108 4.79 -4.45 0.99
C ILE A 108 5.61 -4.05 2.21
N LYS A 109 6.91 -3.86 2.01
CA LYS A 109 7.84 -3.40 3.04
C LYS A 109 8.73 -2.32 2.46
N GLY A 110 8.88 -1.23 3.19
CA GLY A 110 9.56 -0.07 2.66
C GLY A 110 9.52 1.14 3.58
N GLU A 111 9.73 2.30 2.99
CA GLU A 111 9.67 3.60 3.65
C GLU A 111 8.95 4.62 2.75
N THR A 112 8.34 5.62 3.37
CA THR A 112 7.63 6.71 2.69
C THR A 112 7.94 8.03 3.38
N GLU A 113 8.09 9.11 2.61
CA GLU A 113 8.22 10.46 3.15
C GLU A 113 6.85 11.12 3.20
N ILE A 114 6.40 11.53 4.39
CA ILE A 114 5.13 12.21 4.61
C ILE A 114 5.44 13.51 5.37
N LEU A 115 5.14 14.66 4.75
CA LEU A 115 5.38 15.99 5.33
C LEU A 115 6.85 16.24 5.75
N GLY A 116 7.82 15.65 5.04
CA GLY A 116 9.25 15.80 5.30
C GLY A 116 9.82 14.84 6.34
N GLU A 117 9.01 13.93 6.87
CA GLU A 117 9.42 12.89 7.82
C GLU A 117 9.34 11.51 7.16
N ILE A 118 10.31 10.65 7.43
CA ILE A 118 10.38 9.29 6.88
C ILE A 118 9.68 8.32 7.84
N TYR A 119 8.77 7.51 7.30
CA TYR A 119 8.05 6.48 8.04
C TYR A 119 8.27 5.11 7.40
N ASP A 120 8.48 4.10 8.24
CA ASP A 120 8.42 2.71 7.82
C ASP A 120 7.01 2.39 7.30
N LEU A 121 6.93 1.71 6.16
CA LEU A 121 5.70 1.21 5.57
C LEU A 121 5.70 -0.31 5.60
N GLU A 122 4.71 -0.90 6.28
CA GLU A 122 4.51 -2.35 6.31
C GLU A 122 3.06 -2.69 6.01
N ILE A 123 2.83 -3.44 4.94
CA ILE A 123 1.52 -3.95 4.57
C ILE A 123 1.63 -5.45 4.42
N LEU A 124 0.77 -6.19 5.14
CA LEU A 124 0.64 -7.63 5.01
C LEU A 124 -0.83 -7.97 4.85
N VAL A 125 -1.17 -8.64 3.76
CA VAL A 125 -2.50 -9.18 3.50
C VAL A 125 -2.36 -10.68 3.33
N GLU A 126 -2.84 -11.46 4.29
CA GLU A 126 -2.93 -12.91 4.17
C GLU A 126 -4.24 -13.32 3.50
N ARG A 127 -4.16 -14.30 2.60
CA ARG A 127 -5.32 -14.95 1.99
C ARG A 127 -5.67 -16.16 2.84
N THR A 128 -6.81 -16.12 3.53
CA THR A 128 -7.32 -17.29 4.23
C THR A 128 -7.91 -18.25 3.21
N ILE A 129 -7.35 -19.46 3.14
CA ILE A 129 -7.85 -20.58 2.33
C ILE A 129 -9.15 -21.13 2.93
#